data_AF-A0A4E0S434-F1
#
_entry.id   AF-A0A4E0S434-F1
#
_cell.length_a   1.000
_cell.length_b   1.000
_cell.length_c   1.000
_cell.angle_alpha   90.00
_cell.angle_beta   90.00
_cell.angle_gamma   90.00
#
_symmetry.space_group_name_H-M   'P 1'
#
loop_
_entity.id
_entity.type
_entity.pdbx_description
1 polymer ?
#
loop_
_entity_poly.entity_id
_entity_poly.type
_entity_poly.pdbx_seq_one_letter_code
_entity_poly.pdbx_strand_id
1 'polypeptide(L)'
;MLMLLSIMVLFLPVKNVSSEDGTGVIFCLTSKREGSKGFITQPEQCAVGVKHCLIALSVTNQTTDYVRQSFYCWPWPELESHCPMELGVCQLLHRSDDELHLTCCCFGSMCNNASLKYMPLPNESGMLTVLS
;
A
#
# COMPACT_ATOMS: atom_id res chain seq x y z
N MET A 1 -44.16 33.98 9.70
CA MET A 1 -42.86 34.03 8.97
C MET A 1 -41.79 33.53 9.92
N LEU A 2 -41.44 32.24 9.84
CA LEU A 2 -40.35 31.65 10.61
C LEU A 2 -39.36 31.07 9.60
N MET A 3 -38.13 31.55 9.63
CA MET A 3 -37.10 31.31 8.62
C MET A 3 -36.65 29.83 8.64
N LEU A 4 -36.58 29.24 7.44
CA LEU A 4 -35.94 27.95 7.19
C LEU A 4 -34.46 28.02 7.57
N LEU A 5 -34.06 27.28 8.60
CA LEU A 5 -32.66 27.05 8.96
C LEU A 5 -32.06 26.06 7.96
N SER A 6 -31.40 26.58 6.93
CA SER A 6 -30.58 25.81 6.00
C SER A 6 -29.34 25.28 6.74
N ILE A 7 -29.32 23.98 7.06
CA ILE A 7 -28.12 23.31 7.56
C ILE A 7 -27.17 23.15 6.36
N MET A 8 -26.31 24.15 6.14
CA MET A 8 -25.11 24.02 5.33
C MET A 8 -24.15 23.10 6.10
N VAL A 9 -24.23 21.79 5.85
CA VAL A 9 -23.17 20.86 6.24
C VAL A 9 -21.94 21.26 5.41
N LEU A 10 -21.05 22.02 6.03
CA LEU A 10 -19.70 22.26 5.53
C LEU A 10 -19.04 20.88 5.37
N PHE A 11 -19.04 20.37 4.14
CA PHE A 11 -18.10 19.36 3.71
C PHE A 11 -16.72 20.01 3.77
N LEU A 12 -16.10 19.97 4.95
CA LEU A 12 -14.67 20.19 5.08
C LEU A 12 -14.02 19.18 4.13
N PRO A 13 -13.25 19.61 3.11
CA PRO A 13 -12.45 18.66 2.36
C PRO A 13 -11.57 17.98 3.39
N VAL A 14 -11.71 16.66 3.53
CA VAL A 14 -10.71 15.83 4.19
C VAL A 14 -9.45 16.10 3.38
N LYS A 15 -8.63 17.03 3.87
CA LYS A 15 -7.28 17.21 3.37
C LYS A 15 -6.63 15.86 3.64
N ASN A 16 -6.49 15.05 2.59
CA ASN A 16 -5.47 14.03 2.56
C ASN A 16 -4.20 14.73 3.01
N VAL A 17 -3.76 14.42 4.22
CA VAL A 17 -2.45 14.82 4.70
C VAL A 17 -1.49 14.05 3.81
N SER A 18 -1.14 14.66 2.67
CA SER A 18 0.12 14.37 1.99
C SER A 18 1.18 14.83 2.97
N SER A 19 1.60 13.92 3.85
CA SER A 19 2.78 14.09 4.67
C SER A 19 4.01 13.89 3.78
N GLU A 20 4.14 14.70 2.73
CA GLU A 20 5.46 15.06 2.22
C GLU A 20 6.01 16.11 3.19
N ASP A 21 6.45 15.63 4.35
CA ASP A 21 7.33 16.42 5.19
C ASP A 21 8.55 16.72 4.30
N GLY A 22 8.90 17.99 4.11
CA GLY A 22 9.85 18.48 3.08
C GLY A 22 11.30 17.99 3.23
N THR A 23 11.51 16.94 4.03
CA THR A 23 12.75 16.23 4.32
C THR A 23 13.02 15.08 3.34
N GLY A 24 12.04 14.67 2.51
CA GLY A 24 12.20 13.55 1.57
C GLY A 24 12.29 12.18 2.26
N VAL A 25 11.75 12.08 3.47
CA VAL A 25 11.70 10.86 4.27
C VAL A 25 10.25 10.48 4.55
N ILE A 26 9.93 9.20 4.42
CA ILE A 26 8.60 8.66 4.75
C ILE A 26 8.68 7.67 5.91
N PHE A 27 7.52 7.37 6.49
CA PHE A 27 7.35 6.27 7.43
C PHE A 27 6.56 5.16 6.77
N CYS A 28 6.88 3.90 7.08
CA CYS A 28 6.07 2.75 6.68
C CYS A 28 5.70 1.94 7.92
N LEU A 29 4.61 1.19 7.87
CA LEU A 29 4.39 0.12 8.83
C LEU A 29 5.45 -0.96 8.58
N THR A 30 6.09 -1.47 9.63
CA THR A 30 7.09 -2.55 9.51
C THR A 30 6.84 -3.67 10.50
N SER A 31 7.02 -4.91 10.03
CA SER A 31 6.92 -6.12 10.84
C SER A 31 8.26 -6.49 11.44
N LYS A 32 8.34 -6.56 12.77
CA LYS A 32 9.55 -6.96 13.51
C LYS A 32 9.26 -8.20 14.34
N ARG A 33 10.21 -9.15 14.37
CA ARG A 33 10.12 -10.33 15.23
C ARG A 33 10.36 -9.91 16.67
N GLU A 34 9.43 -10.21 17.57
CA GLU A 34 9.57 -9.95 19.00
C GLU A 34 9.74 -11.26 19.76
N GLY A 35 10.98 -11.75 19.84
CA GLY A 35 11.34 -12.96 20.58
C GLY A 35 10.50 -14.18 20.18
N SER A 36 9.96 -14.89 21.17
CA SER A 36 9.05 -16.03 21.02
C SER A 36 7.57 -15.63 20.89
N LYS A 37 7.23 -14.34 20.99
CA LYS A 37 5.85 -13.85 21.00
C LYS A 37 5.24 -13.64 19.60
N GLY A 38 6.05 -13.77 18.55
CA GLY A 38 5.62 -13.64 17.16
C GLY A 38 6.12 -12.36 16.50
N PHE A 39 5.28 -11.76 15.65
CA PHE A 39 5.59 -10.52 14.94
C PHE A 39 4.76 -9.37 15.49
N ILE A 40 5.41 -8.22 15.72
CA ILE A 40 4.74 -6.95 16.00
C ILE A 40 4.83 -6.05 14.77
N THR A 41 3.88 -5.13 14.63
CA THR A 41 3.92 -4.09 13.60
C THR A 41 4.04 -2.72 14.26
N GLN A 42 4.93 -1.89 13.72
CA GLN A 42 5.14 -0.54 14.21
C GLN A 42 5.54 0.40 13.06
N PRO A 43 5.26 1.71 13.15
CA PRO A 43 5.82 2.67 12.22
C PRO A 43 7.35 2.69 12.30
N GLU A 44 8.00 2.77 11.16
CA GLU A 44 9.45 2.92 11.03
C GLU A 44 9.78 3.95 9.96
N GLN A 45 10.76 4.80 10.26
CA GLN A 45 11.30 5.77 9.31
C GLN A 45 12.13 5.03 8.26
N CYS A 46 11.83 5.25 6.98
CA CYS A 46 12.57 4.66 5.89
C CYS A 46 13.87 5.44 5.59
N ALA A 47 14.76 4.82 4.81
CA ALA A 47 15.96 5.50 4.33
C ALA A 47 15.60 6.73 3.47
N VAL A 48 16.48 7.73 3.46
CA VAL A 48 16.30 8.96 2.66
C VAL A 48 16.12 8.59 1.19
N GLY A 49 15.13 9.21 0.54
CA GLY A 49 14.83 8.96 -0.87
C GLY A 49 13.89 7.78 -1.12
N VAL A 50 13.58 6.96 -0.10
CA VAL A 50 12.52 5.96 -0.20
C VAL A 50 11.16 6.65 -0.22
N LYS A 51 10.36 6.33 -1.23
CA LYS A 51 9.01 6.89 -1.43
C LYS A 51 7.88 5.87 -1.37
N HIS A 52 8.23 4.59 -1.25
CA HIS A 52 7.30 3.48 -1.33
C HIS A 52 7.37 2.61 -0.06
N CYS A 53 6.26 1.94 0.24
CA CYS A 53 6.21 0.87 1.23
C CYS A 53 5.95 -0.47 0.54
N LEU A 54 6.34 -1.56 1.20
CA LEU A 54 6.16 -2.94 0.76
C LEU A 54 5.14 -3.65 1.65
N ILE A 55 4.33 -4.50 1.03
CA ILE A 55 3.44 -5.46 1.70
C ILE A 55 3.74 -6.86 1.16
N ALA A 56 3.99 -7.80 2.05
CA ALA A 56 3.93 -9.22 1.74
C ALA A 56 2.50 -9.72 1.95
N LEU A 57 2.01 -10.46 0.97
CA LEU A 57 0.65 -10.95 0.87
C LEU A 57 0.67 -12.47 0.79
N SER A 58 -0.39 -13.11 1.29
CA SER A 58 -0.70 -14.50 0.98
C SER A 58 -2.00 -14.60 0.20
N VAL A 59 -2.06 -15.54 -0.73
CA VAL A 59 -3.28 -15.90 -1.47
C VAL A 59 -4.05 -16.95 -0.67
N THR A 60 -5.36 -16.76 -0.50
CA THR A 60 -6.23 -17.82 0.02
C THR A 60 -6.90 -18.52 -1.16
N ASN A 61 -6.96 -19.86 -1.14
CA ASN A 61 -7.38 -20.72 -2.26
C ASN A 61 -8.80 -20.50 -2.80
N GLN A 62 -9.56 -19.52 -2.30
CA GLN A 62 -11.00 -19.39 -2.58
C GLN A 62 -11.46 -17.99 -3.00
N THR A 63 -10.61 -16.95 -2.95
CA THR A 63 -10.98 -15.60 -3.43
C THR A 63 -9.78 -14.82 -3.98
N THR A 64 -10.06 -13.75 -4.73
CA THR A 64 -9.08 -12.70 -5.09
C THR A 64 -8.59 -11.89 -3.87
N ASP A 65 -8.89 -12.34 -2.65
CA ASP A 65 -8.60 -11.59 -1.44
C ASP A 65 -7.20 -11.92 -0.95
N TYR A 66 -6.36 -10.88 -0.94
CA TYR A 66 -5.01 -10.94 -0.40
C TYR A 66 -5.03 -10.69 1.10
N VAL A 67 -4.44 -11.62 1.86
CA VAL A 67 -4.21 -11.42 3.29
C VAL A 67 -2.83 -10.80 3.48
N ARG A 68 -2.76 -9.64 4.15
CA ARG A 68 -1.49 -8.97 4.46
C ARG A 68 -0.75 -9.72 5.57
N GLN A 69 0.45 -10.19 5.27
CA GLN A 69 1.26 -11.01 6.18
C GLN A 69 2.30 -10.16 6.91
N SER A 70 3.02 -9.31 6.17
CA SER A 70 4.05 -8.46 6.75
C SER A 70 4.28 -7.18 5.95
N PHE A 71 4.96 -6.23 6.58
CA PHE A 71 5.08 -4.86 6.12
C PHE A 71 6.53 -4.41 6.22
N TYR A 72 7.01 -3.62 5.24
CA TYR A 72 8.38 -3.11 5.22
C TYR A 72 8.47 -1.74 4.53
N CYS A 73 9.56 -1.02 4.79
CA CYS A 73 10.03 0.01 3.86
C CYS A 73 10.46 -0.64 2.54
N TRP A 74 10.26 0.05 1.43
CA TRP A 74 10.69 -0.44 0.11
C TRP A 74 12.22 -0.60 0.04
N PRO A 75 12.74 -1.81 -0.26
CA PRO A 75 14.18 -2.08 -0.21
C PRO A 75 14.88 -2.05 -1.58
N TRP A 76 14.17 -1.82 -2.69
CA TRP A 76 14.70 -1.98 -4.06
C TRP A 76 14.69 -0.67 -4.88
N PRO A 77 15.62 0.27 -4.63
CA PRO A 77 15.70 1.54 -5.37
C PRO A 77 15.73 1.35 -6.90
N GLU A 78 16.41 0.32 -7.38
CA GLU A 78 16.56 0.01 -8.80
C GLU A 78 15.25 -0.44 -9.47
N LEU A 79 14.25 -0.86 -8.68
CA LEU A 79 12.93 -1.27 -9.15
C LEU A 79 11.84 -0.24 -8.83
N GLU A 80 12.20 1.00 -8.47
CA GLU A 80 11.24 2.06 -8.10
C GLU A 80 10.21 2.30 -9.22
N SER A 81 10.62 2.21 -10.49
CA SER A 81 9.74 2.39 -11.65
C SER A 81 8.64 1.34 -11.79
N HIS A 82 8.76 0.20 -11.09
CA HIS A 82 7.73 -0.84 -11.07
C HIS A 82 6.64 -0.56 -10.01
N CYS A 83 6.85 0.44 -9.15
CA CYS A 83 5.88 0.87 -8.15
C CYS A 83 5.04 2.05 -8.64
N PRO A 84 3.76 2.11 -8.25
CA PRO A 84 2.86 3.16 -8.68
C PRO A 84 3.17 4.42 -7.88
N MET A 85 3.13 5.59 -8.52
CA MET A 85 3.16 6.89 -7.83
C MET A 85 1.75 7.35 -7.40
N GLU A 86 0.71 6.57 -7.74
CA GLU A 86 -0.68 6.87 -7.39
C GLU A 86 -0.98 6.45 -5.95
N LEU A 87 -1.59 7.36 -5.18
CA LEU A 87 -2.02 7.08 -3.81
C LEU A 87 -3.18 6.07 -3.80
N GLY A 88 -3.20 5.19 -2.79
CA GLY A 88 -4.28 4.22 -2.62
C GLY A 88 -4.20 2.98 -3.52
N VAL A 89 -3.13 2.86 -4.32
CA VAL A 89 -2.90 1.73 -5.21
C VAL A 89 -1.74 0.86 -4.68
N CYS A 90 -1.86 -0.46 -4.82
CA CYS A 90 -0.76 -1.40 -4.61
C CYS A 90 -0.49 -2.21 -5.89
N GLN A 91 0.70 -2.06 -6.48
CA GLN A 91 1.11 -2.85 -7.65
C GLN A 91 1.68 -4.19 -7.19
N LEU A 92 1.09 -5.31 -7.61
CA LEU A 92 1.68 -6.64 -7.41
C LEU A 92 2.96 -6.76 -8.24
N LEU A 93 4.04 -7.27 -7.64
CA LEU A 93 5.37 -7.28 -8.23
C LEU A 93 5.83 -8.68 -8.62
N HIS A 94 5.72 -9.60 -7.68
CA HIS A 94 6.22 -10.95 -7.83
C HIS A 94 5.34 -11.91 -7.04
N ARG A 95 5.12 -13.09 -7.63
CA ARG A 95 4.51 -14.26 -7.00
C ARG A 95 5.60 -15.30 -6.77
N SER A 96 5.68 -15.84 -5.56
CA SER A 96 6.60 -16.92 -5.21
C SER A 96 6.30 -18.19 -6.01
N ASP A 97 7.30 -19.07 -6.13
CA ASP A 97 7.18 -20.34 -6.85
C ASP A 97 6.09 -21.28 -6.31
N ASP A 98 5.71 -21.12 -5.03
CA ASP A 98 4.61 -21.87 -4.42
C ASP A 98 3.23 -21.29 -4.77
N GLU A 99 3.17 -20.18 -5.51
CA GLU A 99 1.99 -19.39 -5.89
C GLU A 99 1.19 -18.82 -4.70
N LEU A 100 1.63 -19.07 -3.45
CA LEU A 100 0.91 -18.72 -2.24
C LEU A 100 1.29 -17.36 -1.70
N HIS A 101 2.46 -16.82 -2.07
CA HIS A 101 2.94 -15.54 -1.57
C HIS A 101 3.15 -14.54 -2.70
N LEU A 102 2.75 -13.30 -2.43
CA LEU A 102 2.89 -12.18 -3.34
C LEU A 102 3.51 -11.01 -2.59
N THR A 103 4.13 -10.11 -3.34
CA THR A 103 4.50 -8.80 -2.81
C THR A 103 3.82 -7.71 -3.61
N CYS A 104 3.45 -6.62 -2.94
CA CYS A 104 2.98 -5.41 -3.59
C CYS A 104 3.63 -4.17 -2.98
N CYS A 105 3.76 -3.12 -3.77
CA CYS A 105 4.23 -1.83 -3.30
C CYS A 105 3.21 -0.71 -3.54
N CYS A 106 3.23 0.27 -2.64
CA CYS A 106 2.40 1.47 -2.69
C CYS A 106 3.23 2.72 -2.43
N PHE A 107 2.76 3.87 -2.90
CA PHE A 107 3.44 5.17 -2.75
C PHE A 107 2.93 5.97 -1.56
N GLY A 108 3.87 6.65 -0.89
CA GLY A 108 3.61 7.59 0.19
C GLY A 108 3.75 7.02 1.59
N SER A 109 3.89 7.93 2.56
CA SER A 109 4.04 7.58 3.97
C SER A 109 2.82 6.82 4.50
N MET A 110 3.07 5.70 5.17
CA MET A 110 2.10 4.80 5.80
C MET A 110 1.06 4.22 4.82
N CYS A 111 1.33 4.22 3.51
CA CYS A 111 0.39 3.68 2.52
C CYS A 111 0.06 2.21 2.77
N ASN A 112 1.01 1.43 3.30
CA ASN A 112 0.84 0.01 3.58
C ASN A 112 -0.06 -0.30 4.80
N ASN A 113 -0.49 0.72 5.53
CA ASN A 113 -1.48 0.62 6.61
C ASN A 113 -2.91 1.04 6.18
N ALA A 114 -3.08 1.52 4.95
CA ALA A 114 -4.37 1.97 4.42
C ALA A 114 -5.10 0.86 3.67
N SER A 115 -6.40 1.04 3.40
CA SER A 115 -7.11 0.24 2.38
C SER A 115 -6.55 0.59 0.99
N LEU A 116 -6.21 -0.43 0.20
CA LEU A 116 -5.55 -0.26 -1.10
C LEU A 116 -6.29 -1.04 -2.19
N LYS A 117 -6.30 -0.49 -3.41
CA LYS A 117 -6.68 -1.20 -4.62
C LYS A 117 -5.47 -1.96 -5.15
N TYR A 118 -5.58 -3.29 -5.26
CA TYR A 118 -4.50 -4.13 -5.81
C TYR A 118 -4.59 -4.16 -7.34
N MET A 119 -3.48 -3.84 -7.99
CA MET A 119 -3.33 -3.97 -9.44
C MET A 119 -2.73 -5.34 -9.78
N PRO A 120 -3.20 -6.01 -10.83
CA PRO A 120 -2.71 -7.33 -11.24
C PRO A 120 -1.22 -7.29 -11.56
N LEU A 121 -0.58 -8.47 -11.61
CA LEU A 121 0.82 -8.58 -12.03
C LEU A 121 0.99 -7.96 -13.43
N PRO A 122 2.10 -7.24 -13.72
CA PRO A 122 2.31 -6.57 -15.01
C PRO A 122 2.17 -7.52 -16.20
N ASN A 123 2.57 -8.79 -16.03
CA ASN A 123 2.51 -9.82 -17.07
C ASN A 123 1.12 -10.47 -17.23
N GLU A 124 0.25 -10.40 -16.21
CA GLU A 124 -1.14 -10.90 -16.30
C GLU A 124 -2.06 -9.88 -17.01
N SER A 125 -1.68 -8.59 -17.00
CA SER A 125 -2.43 -7.53 -17.70
C SER A 125 -2.46 -7.71 -19.23
N GLY A 126 -1.50 -8.42 -19.82
CA GLY A 126 -1.49 -8.72 -21.26
C GLY A 126 -2.43 -9.85 -21.67
N MET A 127 -2.92 -10.66 -20.71
CA MET A 127 -3.84 -11.76 -20.98
C MET A 127 -5.31 -11.32 -20.95
N LEU A 128 -5.63 -10.24 -20.23
CA LEU A 128 -6.99 -9.69 -20.18
C LEU A 128 -7.41 -9.02 -21.49
N THR A 129 -6.48 -8.46 -22.25
CA THR A 129 -6.75 -7.80 -23.55
C THR A 129 -6.90 -8.77 -24.73
N VAL A 130 -6.59 -10.06 -24.55
CA VAL A 130 -6.73 -11.07 -25.60
C VAL A 130 -8.08 -11.81 -25.52
N LEU A 131 -8.84 -11.60 -24.43
CA LEU A 131 -10.12 -12.28 -24.17
C LEU A 131 -11.35 -11.35 -24.14
N SER A 132 -11.20 -10.11 -24.60
CA SER A 132 -12.31 -9.13 -24.74
C SER A 132 -12.58 -8.78 -26.18
#